data_AF-A0A4Z1CIU4-F1
#
_entry.id   AF-A0A4Z1CIU4-F1
#
_cell.length_a   1.000
_cell.length_b   1.000
_cell.length_c   1.000
_cell.angle_alpha   90.00
_cell.angle_beta   90.00
_cell.angle_gamma   90.00
#
_symmetry.space_group_name_H-M   'P 1'
#
loop_
_entity.id
_entity.type
_entity.pdbx_description
1 polymer ?
#
loop_
_entity_poly.entity_id
_entity_poly.type
_entity_poly.pdbx_seq_one_letter_code
_entity_poly.pdbx_strand_id
1 'polypeptide(L)'
;MTAVITLAHDLESIHHDLAHRLALAADARPDVRHPRDHYTAIDTFLAAASRHNAAMVDAIAPLVRHLPGGHDLAHEFLAASRSYEESLAQVKAKLYGSTFAVGRPWPPIWQDVRHEFDRVRDLERRLAATLLATEPDDPRDLGMLLHHAELASPTRPHPWIPHQGVVGHLARAVARRVDRFWDAAEGRMVPEPVRHHDRDHQGPLTQYLLGDPHLGEES
;
A
#
# COMPACT_ATOMS: atom_id res chain seq x y z
N MET A 1 -16.20 11.47 -14.50
CA MET A 1 -15.19 12.44 -14.00
C MET A 1 -14.99 12.39 -12.49
N THR A 2 -16.05 12.40 -11.66
CA THR A 2 -15.93 12.38 -10.18
C THR A 2 -15.10 11.21 -9.64
N ALA A 3 -15.35 9.98 -10.12
CA ALA A 3 -14.67 8.75 -9.74
C ALA A 3 -13.14 8.70 -9.93
N VAL A 4 -12.58 9.50 -10.85
CA VAL A 4 -11.14 9.48 -11.14
C VAL A 4 -10.42 10.63 -10.43
N ILE A 5 -11.10 11.76 -10.20
CA ILE A 5 -10.59 12.85 -9.33
C ILE A 5 -10.44 12.33 -7.89
N THR A 6 -11.38 11.49 -7.46
CA THR A 6 -11.31 10.68 -6.23
C THR A 6 -9.99 9.91 -6.12
N LEU A 7 -9.62 9.11 -7.12
CA LEU A 7 -8.40 8.30 -7.09
C LEU A 7 -7.12 9.13 -6.89
N ALA A 8 -6.98 10.24 -7.60
CA ALA A 8 -5.78 11.08 -7.48
C ALA A 8 -5.68 11.73 -6.09
N HIS A 9 -6.81 12.12 -5.50
CA HIS A 9 -6.86 12.64 -4.13
C HIS A 9 -6.56 11.56 -3.09
N ASP A 10 -7.16 10.37 -3.24
CA ASP A 10 -6.95 9.24 -2.35
C ASP A 10 -5.49 8.78 -2.36
N LEU A 11 -4.87 8.72 -3.54
CA LEU A 11 -3.45 8.39 -3.68
C LEU A 11 -2.56 9.38 -2.92
N GLU A 12 -2.83 10.68 -3.00
CA GLU A 12 -2.04 11.66 -2.26
C GLU A 12 -2.17 11.48 -0.74
N SER A 13 -3.37 11.17 -0.24
CA SER A 13 -3.58 10.87 1.18
C SER A 13 -2.84 9.60 1.61
N ILE A 14 -2.94 8.53 0.81
CA ILE A 14 -2.23 7.27 1.07
C ILE A 14 -0.71 7.48 1.05
N HIS A 15 -0.20 8.25 0.09
CA HIS A 15 1.22 8.60 -0.01
C HIS A 15 1.69 9.39 1.19
N HIS A 16 0.88 10.33 1.68
CA HIS A 16 1.19 11.09 2.88
C HIS A 16 1.27 10.19 4.13
N ASP A 17 0.29 9.30 4.33
CA ASP A 17 0.28 8.35 5.45
C ASP A 17 1.47 7.36 5.37
N LEU A 18 1.74 6.80 4.19
CA LEU A 18 2.88 5.90 3.99
C LEU A 18 4.23 6.60 4.21
N ALA A 19 4.38 7.85 3.76
CA ALA A 19 5.58 8.64 4.00
C ALA A 19 5.78 8.93 5.50
N HIS A 20 4.69 9.24 6.21
CA HIS A 20 4.73 9.44 7.65
C HIS A 20 5.16 8.17 8.39
N ARG A 21 4.56 7.01 8.05
CA ARG A 21 4.92 5.70 8.61
C ARG A 21 6.36 5.31 8.29
N LEU A 22 6.82 5.59 7.07
CA LEU A 22 8.22 5.36 6.68
C LEU A 22 9.18 6.18 7.56
N ALA A 23 8.86 7.44 7.82
CA ALA A 23 9.68 8.28 8.70
C ALA A 23 9.72 7.71 10.14
N LEU A 24 8.55 7.36 10.70
CA LEU A 24 8.47 6.74 12.03
C LEU A 24 9.24 5.41 12.10
N ALA A 25 9.11 4.55 11.09
CA ALA A 25 9.80 3.28 11.03
C ALA A 25 11.32 3.44 10.88
N ALA A 26 11.78 4.41 10.10
CA ALA A 26 13.20 4.68 9.91
C ALA A 26 13.87 5.27 11.16
N ASP A 27 13.13 6.08 11.93
CA ASP A 27 13.60 6.67 13.19
C ASP A 27 13.44 5.75 14.39
N ALA A 28 12.70 4.64 14.26
CA ALA A 28 12.50 3.66 15.31
C ALA A 28 13.82 2.99 15.71
N ARG A 29 14.47 3.52 16.75
CA ARG A 29 15.69 2.95 17.32
C ARG A 29 15.33 1.89 18.37
N PRO A 30 16.13 0.82 18.50
CA PRO A 30 16.04 -0.08 19.64
C PRO A 30 16.26 0.70 20.95
N ASP A 31 15.21 0.88 21.74
CA ASP A 31 15.33 1.35 23.12
C ASP A 31 15.71 0.16 24.02
N VAL A 32 16.71 0.35 24.88
CA VAL A 32 17.14 -0.64 25.87
C VAL A 32 16.00 -0.99 26.84
N ARG A 33 15.10 -0.03 27.10
CA ARG A 33 13.93 -0.22 27.99
C ARG A 33 12.76 -0.88 27.28
N HIS A 34 12.60 -0.64 25.99
CA HIS A 34 11.53 -1.23 25.18
C HIS A 34 12.08 -1.80 23.86
N PRO A 35 12.82 -2.92 23.94
CA PRO A 35 13.51 -3.50 22.79
C PRO A 35 12.57 -4.06 21.72
N ARG A 36 11.25 -3.99 21.89
CA ARG A 36 10.26 -4.47 20.91
C ARG A 36 9.45 -3.35 20.24
N ASP A 37 9.50 -2.12 20.75
CA ASP A 37 8.62 -1.05 20.23
C ASP A 37 8.98 -0.65 18.79
N HIS A 38 10.25 -0.78 18.42
CA HIS A 38 10.70 -0.54 17.05
C HIS A 38 10.20 -1.60 16.06
N TYR A 39 9.89 -2.83 16.51
CA TYR A 39 9.29 -3.85 15.64
C TYR A 39 7.91 -3.42 15.19
N THR A 40 7.10 -2.88 16.11
CA THR A 40 5.73 -2.45 15.81
C THR A 40 5.69 -1.39 14.72
N ALA A 41 6.48 -0.32 14.84
CA ALA A 41 6.53 0.75 13.83
C ALA A 41 6.98 0.24 12.45
N ILE A 42 8.03 -0.58 12.42
CA ILE A 42 8.57 -1.14 11.18
C ILE A 42 7.58 -2.12 10.55
N ASP A 43 7.04 -3.06 11.31
CA ASP A 43 6.09 -4.05 10.80
C ASP A 43 4.79 -3.39 10.31
N THR A 44 4.30 -2.36 11.00
CA THR A 44 3.13 -1.57 10.57
C THR A 44 3.40 -0.88 9.24
N PHE A 45 4.56 -0.26 9.06
CA PHE A 45 4.95 0.35 7.78
C PHE A 45 5.06 -0.70 6.68
N LEU A 46 5.78 -1.80 6.91
CA LEU A 46 5.97 -2.87 5.93
C LEU A 46 4.64 -3.46 5.47
N ALA A 47 3.69 -3.66 6.40
CA ALA A 47 2.37 -4.18 6.09
C ALA A 47 1.55 -3.22 5.22
N ALA A 48 1.51 -1.94 5.59
CA ALA A 48 0.79 -0.93 4.83
C ALA A 48 1.38 -0.75 3.43
N ALA A 49 2.71 -0.63 3.32
CA ALA A 49 3.41 -0.45 2.06
C ALA A 49 3.25 -1.65 1.12
N SER A 50 3.41 -2.88 1.63
CA SER A 50 3.27 -4.09 0.81
C SER A 50 1.84 -4.26 0.28
N ARG A 51 0.84 -3.97 1.14
CA ARG A 51 -0.58 -4.05 0.79
C ARG A 51 -0.92 -3.06 -0.33
N HIS A 52 -0.54 -1.79 -0.16
CA HIS A 52 -0.82 -0.75 -1.15
C HIS A 52 -0.16 -1.07 -2.50
N ASN A 53 1.13 -1.41 -2.48
CA ASN A 53 1.87 -1.74 -3.68
C ASN A 53 1.24 -2.92 -4.45
N ALA A 54 0.88 -4.00 -3.75
CA ALA A 54 0.20 -5.14 -4.36
C ALA A 54 -1.19 -4.77 -4.93
N ALA A 55 -1.93 -3.89 -4.25
CA ALA A 55 -3.23 -3.42 -4.72
C ALA A 55 -3.11 -2.59 -6.00
N MET A 56 -2.12 -1.70 -6.09
CA MET A 56 -1.85 -0.90 -7.29
C MET A 56 -1.46 -1.78 -8.49
N VAL A 57 -0.64 -2.81 -8.26
CA VAL A 57 -0.27 -3.82 -9.26
C VAL A 57 -1.48 -4.60 -9.77
N ASP A 58 -2.42 -4.96 -8.89
CA ASP A 58 -3.54 -5.83 -9.25
C ASP A 58 -4.74 -5.06 -9.83
N ALA A 59 -5.04 -3.88 -9.30
CA ALA A 59 -6.24 -3.12 -9.66
C ALA A 59 -5.98 -2.07 -10.73
N ILE A 60 -4.87 -1.34 -10.65
CA ILE A 60 -4.66 -0.12 -11.44
C ILE A 60 -3.77 -0.38 -12.66
N ALA A 61 -2.65 -1.07 -12.49
CA ALA A 61 -1.72 -1.35 -13.59
C ALA A 61 -2.37 -2.03 -14.82
N PRO A 62 -3.31 -2.99 -14.67
CA PRO A 62 -3.97 -3.62 -15.82
C PRO A 62 -4.86 -2.66 -16.61
N LEU A 63 -5.46 -1.66 -15.95
CA LEU A 63 -6.34 -0.69 -16.60
C LEU A 63 -5.55 0.22 -17.54
N VAL A 64 -4.34 0.63 -17.12
CA VAL A 64 -3.48 1.50 -17.93
C VAL A 64 -2.87 0.77 -19.12
N ARG A 65 -2.59 -0.52 -19.01
CA ARG A 65 -1.93 -1.32 -20.05
C ARG A 65 -2.62 -1.26 -21.43
N HIS A 66 -3.94 -1.07 -21.44
CA HIS A 66 -4.76 -1.04 -22.65
C HIS A 66 -4.89 0.36 -23.27
N LEU A 67 -4.37 1.39 -22.61
CA LEU A 67 -4.41 2.77 -23.08
C LEU A 67 -3.26 3.09 -24.05
N PRO A 68 -3.41 4.11 -24.92
CA PRO A 68 -2.32 4.58 -25.78
C PRO A 68 -1.07 4.95 -24.96
N GLY A 69 0.06 4.30 -25.23
CA GLY A 69 1.32 4.50 -24.48
C GLY A 69 1.31 3.92 -23.05
N GLY A 70 0.20 3.35 -22.59
CA GLY A 70 0.06 2.84 -21.23
C GLY A 70 0.75 1.49 -21.00
N HIS A 71 1.10 0.75 -22.05
CA HIS A 71 1.85 -0.51 -21.94
C HIS A 71 3.22 -0.30 -21.29
N ASP A 72 4.01 0.64 -21.81
CA ASP A 72 5.36 0.92 -21.33
C ASP A 72 5.33 1.49 -19.91
N LEU A 73 4.35 2.37 -19.63
CA LEU A 73 4.15 2.93 -18.30
C LEU A 73 3.77 1.85 -17.27
N ALA A 74 2.86 0.94 -17.61
CA ALA A 74 2.53 -0.18 -16.74
C ALA A 74 3.73 -1.10 -16.51
N HIS A 75 4.53 -1.37 -17.54
CA HIS A 75 5.75 -2.16 -17.40
C HIS A 75 6.81 -1.48 -16.51
N GLU A 76 7.01 -0.17 -16.68
CA GLU A 76 7.89 0.65 -15.84
C GLU A 76 7.44 0.61 -14.37
N PHE A 77 6.14 0.75 -14.12
CA PHE A 77 5.55 0.63 -12.78
C PHE A 77 5.77 -0.75 -12.15
N LEU A 78 5.50 -1.84 -12.89
CA LEU A 78 5.70 -3.20 -12.38
C LEU A 78 7.17 -3.48 -12.01
N ALA A 79 8.11 -2.96 -12.79
CA ALA A 79 9.53 -3.07 -12.49
C ALA A 79 9.91 -2.30 -11.21
N ALA A 80 9.43 -1.05 -11.06
CA ALA A 80 9.67 -0.26 -9.85
C ALA A 80 9.03 -0.88 -8.61
N SER A 81 7.80 -1.38 -8.71
CA SER A 81 7.10 -2.11 -7.65
C SER A 81 7.92 -3.30 -7.14
N ARG A 82 8.53 -4.07 -8.05
CA ARG A 82 9.39 -5.19 -7.66
C ARG A 82 10.64 -4.73 -6.91
N SER A 83 11.33 -3.70 -7.40
CA SER A 83 12.49 -3.13 -6.71
C SER A 83 12.12 -2.59 -5.32
N TYR A 84 10.92 -2.00 -5.20
CA TYR A 84 10.39 -1.57 -3.91
C TYR A 84 10.14 -2.75 -2.97
N GLU A 85 9.48 -3.83 -3.41
CA GLU A 85 9.29 -5.04 -2.60
C GLU A 85 10.61 -5.68 -2.15
N GLU A 86 11.63 -5.70 -3.03
CA GLU A 86 12.97 -6.17 -2.69
C GLU A 86 13.60 -5.32 -1.57
N SER A 87 13.43 -3.99 -1.61
CA SER A 87 13.91 -3.09 -0.55
C SER A 87 13.17 -3.30 0.79
N LEU A 88 11.85 -3.51 0.75
CA LEU A 88 11.04 -3.83 1.94
C LEU A 88 11.43 -5.18 2.53
N ALA A 89 11.73 -6.17 1.68
CA ALA A 89 12.23 -7.47 2.12
C ALA A 89 13.58 -7.37 2.84
N GLN A 90 14.45 -6.44 2.46
CA GLN A 90 15.72 -6.20 3.16
C GLN A 90 15.51 -5.63 4.57
N VAL A 91 14.58 -4.69 4.75
CA VAL A 91 14.20 -4.18 6.08
C VAL A 91 13.73 -5.33 6.97
N LYS A 92 12.82 -6.17 6.45
CA LYS A 92 12.32 -7.35 7.18
C LYS A 92 13.46 -8.32 7.52
N ALA A 93 14.32 -8.63 6.56
CA ALA A 93 15.46 -9.52 6.76
C ALA A 93 16.41 -8.99 7.84
N LYS A 94 16.67 -7.67 7.87
CA LYS A 94 17.49 -7.03 8.90
C LYS A 94 16.83 -7.07 10.27
N LEU A 95 15.52 -6.79 10.34
CA LEU A 95 14.74 -6.77 11.58
C LEU A 95 14.72 -8.14 12.27
N TYR A 96 14.61 -9.22 11.48
CA TYR A 96 14.55 -10.60 12.00
C TYR A 96 15.89 -11.34 11.97
N GLY A 97 17.00 -10.63 11.76
CA GLY A 97 18.35 -11.21 11.90
C GLY A 97 18.71 -12.25 10.83
N SER A 98 18.17 -12.15 9.62
CA SER A 98 18.58 -12.99 8.50
C SER A 98 20.08 -12.83 8.23
N THR A 99 20.80 -13.96 8.15
CA THR A 99 22.27 -14.02 7.98
C THR A 99 22.78 -13.20 6.80
N PHE A 100 21.97 -13.05 5.74
CA PHE A 100 22.29 -12.25 4.55
C PHE A 100 22.17 -10.74 4.75
N ALA A 101 21.43 -10.27 5.75
CA ALA A 101 21.18 -8.85 6.03
C ALA A 101 21.92 -8.32 7.28
N VAL A 102 22.45 -9.21 8.13
CA VAL A 102 23.13 -8.82 9.38
C VAL A 102 24.28 -7.85 9.14
N GLY A 103 25.02 -7.98 8.03
CA GLY A 103 26.18 -7.14 7.72
C GLY A 103 25.87 -5.73 7.21
N ARG A 104 24.67 -5.45 6.69
CA ARG A 104 24.34 -4.14 6.10
C ARG A 104 23.84 -3.16 7.18
N PRO A 105 24.38 -1.94 7.32
CA PRO A 105 23.88 -0.96 8.28
C PRO A 105 22.43 -0.52 7.97
N TRP A 106 21.69 -0.08 8.99
CA TRP A 106 20.32 0.44 8.83
C TRP A 106 20.19 1.66 7.90
N PRO A 107 21.07 2.69 7.94
CA PRO A 107 20.85 3.89 7.14
C PRO A 107 20.82 3.65 5.61
N PRO A 108 21.74 2.86 5.02
CA PRO A 108 21.66 2.49 3.61
C PRO A 108 20.41 1.67 3.26
N ILE A 109 19.89 0.84 4.17
CA ILE A 109 18.64 0.08 3.92
C ILE A 109 17.46 1.04 3.79
N TRP A 110 17.32 1.97 4.74
CA TRP A 110 16.25 2.96 4.69
C TRP A 110 16.40 3.97 3.53
N GLN A 111 17.63 4.24 3.08
CA GLN A 111 17.86 5.04 1.88
C GLN A 111 17.30 4.36 0.63
N ASP A 112 17.54 3.06 0.45
CA ASP A 112 16.99 2.31 -0.68
C ASP A 112 15.46 2.30 -0.65
N VAL A 113 14.85 2.06 0.53
CA VAL A 113 13.39 2.09 0.68
C VAL A 113 12.81 3.45 0.32
N ARG A 114 13.42 4.55 0.77
CA ARG A 114 12.99 5.91 0.40
C ARG A 114 13.09 6.15 -1.11
N HIS A 115 14.20 5.74 -1.71
CA HIS A 115 14.41 5.89 -3.14
C HIS A 115 13.35 5.16 -3.97
N GLU A 116 13.10 3.88 -3.64
CA GLU A 116 12.11 3.09 -4.36
C GLU A 116 10.67 3.54 -4.04
N PHE A 117 10.38 3.98 -2.82
CA PHE A 117 9.09 4.57 -2.46
C PHE A 117 8.78 5.82 -3.29
N ASP A 118 9.70 6.77 -3.38
CA ASP A 118 9.51 7.99 -4.18
C ASP A 118 9.30 7.64 -5.67
N ARG A 119 10.06 6.67 -6.18
CA ARG A 119 9.94 6.20 -7.57
C ARG A 119 8.57 5.56 -7.85
N VAL A 120 8.09 4.68 -6.97
CA VAL A 120 6.76 4.07 -7.07
C VAL A 120 5.69 5.15 -7.00
N ARG A 121 5.77 6.06 -6.03
CA ARG A 121 4.84 7.19 -5.88
C ARG A 121 4.68 8.01 -7.15
N ASP A 122 5.79 8.37 -7.79
CA ASP A 122 5.77 9.18 -9.00
C ASP A 122 5.16 8.42 -10.18
N LEU A 123 5.38 7.11 -10.27
CA LEU A 123 4.76 6.25 -11.28
C LEU A 123 3.26 6.08 -11.03
N GLU A 124 2.82 5.93 -9.79
CA GLU A 124 1.39 5.84 -9.44
C GLU A 124 0.64 7.12 -9.81
N ARG A 125 1.23 8.29 -9.58
CA ARG A 125 0.69 9.57 -10.05
C ARG A 125 0.60 9.63 -11.57
N ARG A 126 1.60 9.13 -12.31
CA ARG A 126 1.57 9.04 -13.78
C ARG A 126 0.48 8.09 -14.27
N LEU A 127 0.28 6.94 -13.60
CA LEU A 127 -0.80 5.99 -13.90
C LEU A 127 -2.16 6.66 -13.71
N ALA A 128 -2.39 7.31 -12.57
CA ALA A 128 -3.64 8.01 -12.29
C ALA A 128 -3.91 9.15 -13.28
N ALA A 129 -2.89 9.95 -13.63
CA ALA A 129 -3.00 10.99 -14.63
C ALA A 129 -3.36 10.45 -16.03
N THR A 130 -2.81 9.29 -16.41
CA THR A 130 -3.13 8.62 -17.68
C THR A 130 -4.59 8.14 -17.71
N LEU A 131 -5.09 7.61 -16.58
CA LEU A 131 -6.49 7.22 -16.41
C LEU A 131 -7.43 8.44 -16.40
N LEU A 132 -7.01 9.58 -15.84
CA LEU A 132 -7.77 10.84 -15.87
C LEU A 132 -7.91 11.42 -17.27
N ALA A 133 -6.83 11.37 -18.05
CA ALA A 133 -6.79 11.93 -19.40
C ALA A 133 -7.61 11.11 -20.40
N THR A 134 -7.85 9.84 -20.10
CA THR A 134 -8.71 8.98 -20.91
C THR A 134 -10.11 9.06 -20.31
N GLU A 135 -11.06 9.76 -20.95
CA GLU A 135 -12.47 9.69 -20.53
C GLU A 135 -12.89 8.21 -20.56
N PRO A 136 -13.09 7.56 -19.40
CA PRO A 136 -13.44 6.15 -19.43
C PRO A 136 -14.90 6.07 -19.87
N ASP A 137 -15.19 5.25 -20.88
CA ASP A 137 -16.56 4.82 -21.23
C ASP A 137 -17.25 4.08 -20.07
N ASP A 138 -16.51 3.76 -19.01
CA ASP A 138 -16.93 2.99 -17.86
C ASP A 138 -16.92 3.84 -16.58
N PRO A 139 -18.08 4.05 -15.92
CA PRO A 139 -18.20 4.88 -14.73
C PRO A 139 -17.63 4.26 -13.44
N ARG A 140 -16.81 3.21 -13.52
CA ARG A 140 -16.19 2.54 -12.37
C ARG A 140 -15.50 3.52 -11.42
N ASP A 141 -15.84 3.43 -10.13
CA ASP A 141 -15.14 4.12 -9.05
C ASP A 141 -13.78 3.45 -8.81
N LEU A 142 -12.72 4.13 -9.27
CA LEU A 142 -11.35 3.62 -9.18
C LEU A 142 -10.79 3.69 -7.75
N GLY A 143 -11.25 4.64 -6.94
CA GLY A 143 -10.89 4.72 -5.51
C GLY A 143 -11.45 3.52 -4.75
N MET A 144 -12.73 3.20 -4.97
CA MET A 144 -13.33 1.98 -4.42
C MET A 144 -12.64 0.70 -4.91
N LEU A 145 -12.28 0.64 -6.20
CA LEU A 145 -11.57 -0.52 -6.76
C LEU A 145 -10.22 -0.73 -6.05
N LEU A 146 -9.46 0.34 -5.87
CA LEU A 146 -8.18 0.31 -5.15
C LEU A 146 -8.38 -0.12 -3.70
N HIS A 147 -9.33 0.48 -2.99
CA HIS A 147 -9.64 0.13 -1.60
C HIS A 147 -9.99 -1.36 -1.43
N HIS A 148 -10.84 -1.90 -2.31
CA HIS A 148 -11.16 -3.33 -2.30
C HIS A 148 -9.94 -4.21 -2.59
N ALA A 149 -9.07 -3.80 -3.51
CA ALA A 149 -7.84 -4.52 -3.79
C ALA A 149 -6.88 -4.49 -2.59
N GLU A 150 -6.76 -3.37 -1.87
CA GLU A 150 -5.98 -3.26 -0.64
C GLU A 150 -6.49 -4.22 0.44
N LEU A 151 -7.80 -4.29 0.66
CA LEU A 151 -8.40 -5.23 1.61
C LEU A 151 -8.10 -6.71 1.29
N ALA A 152 -7.92 -7.03 0.01
CA ALA A 152 -7.63 -8.39 -0.46
C ALA A 152 -6.13 -8.70 -0.61
N SER A 153 -5.25 -7.69 -0.45
CA SER A 153 -3.82 -7.77 -0.75
C SER A 153 -3.00 -8.32 0.42
N PRO A 154 -1.89 -9.04 0.13
CA PRO A 154 -1.00 -9.56 1.16
C PRO A 154 -0.30 -8.42 1.92
N THR A 155 0.07 -8.68 3.16
CA THR A 155 0.72 -7.71 4.05
C THR A 155 2.24 -7.92 4.14
N ARG A 156 2.79 -8.86 3.37
CA ARG A 156 4.22 -9.19 3.34
C ARG A 156 4.78 -8.96 1.94
N PRO A 157 6.03 -8.46 1.82
CA PRO A 157 6.69 -8.34 0.53
C PRO A 157 6.99 -9.74 -0.02
N HIS A 158 6.58 -10.01 -1.26
CA HIS A 158 6.78 -11.30 -1.90
C HIS A 158 7.47 -11.15 -3.26
N PRO A 159 8.80 -10.86 -3.28
CA PRO A 159 9.55 -10.56 -4.51
C PRO A 159 9.57 -11.67 -5.56
N TRP A 160 9.20 -12.90 -5.16
CA TRP A 160 9.36 -14.11 -5.95
C TRP A 160 8.04 -14.69 -6.46
N ILE A 161 6.91 -13.98 -6.29
CA ILE A 161 5.63 -14.43 -6.83
C ILE A 161 5.47 -13.91 -8.27
N PRO A 162 5.16 -14.79 -9.26
CA PRO A 162 4.94 -14.35 -10.63
C PRO A 162 3.78 -13.35 -10.70
N HIS A 163 4.03 -12.16 -11.22
CA HIS A 163 3.05 -11.08 -11.31
C HIS A 163 2.02 -11.26 -12.45
N GLN A 164 2.07 -12.36 -13.24
CA GLN A 164 1.15 -12.62 -14.37
C GLN A 164 0.73 -14.09 -14.52
N GLY A 165 -0.51 -14.31 -14.98
CA GLY A 165 -1.07 -15.61 -15.40
C GLY A 165 -1.84 -16.39 -14.30
N VAL A 166 -2.55 -17.46 -14.72
CA VAL A 166 -3.36 -18.34 -13.82
C VAL A 166 -2.52 -18.96 -12.69
N VAL A 167 -1.24 -19.21 -12.96
CA VAL A 167 -0.24 -19.68 -12.00
C VAL A 167 0.11 -18.61 -10.95
N GLY A 168 0.13 -17.33 -11.33
CA GLY A 168 0.29 -16.20 -10.40
C GLY A 168 -0.88 -16.03 -9.45
N HIS A 169 -2.12 -16.27 -9.90
CA HIS A 169 -3.31 -16.27 -9.03
C HIS A 169 -3.28 -17.39 -7.98
N LEU A 170 -2.82 -18.60 -8.36
CA LEU A 170 -2.68 -19.73 -7.44
C LEU A 170 -1.54 -19.51 -6.43
N ALA A 171 -0.39 -18.99 -6.88
CA ALA A 171 0.71 -18.61 -6.00
C ALA A 171 0.29 -17.55 -4.97
N ARG A 172 -0.52 -16.56 -5.39
CA ARG A 172 -1.09 -15.53 -4.51
C ARG A 172 -2.16 -16.09 -3.56
N ALA A 173 -2.88 -17.13 -3.93
CA ALA A 173 -3.80 -17.84 -3.04
C ALA A 173 -3.05 -18.67 -1.98
N VAL A 174 -1.93 -19.29 -2.35
CA VAL A 174 -1.05 -20.02 -1.44
C VAL A 174 -0.33 -19.06 -0.48
N ALA A 175 0.18 -17.92 -0.97
CA ALA A 175 0.75 -16.87 -0.14
C ALA A 175 -0.26 -16.32 0.88
N ARG A 176 -1.51 -16.08 0.46
CA ARG A 176 -2.62 -15.67 1.36
C ARG A 176 -2.96 -16.71 2.44
N ARG A 177 -2.74 -18.00 2.19
CA ARG A 177 -2.95 -19.09 3.17
C ARG A 177 -1.82 -19.13 4.19
N VAL A 178 -0.59 -18.89 3.74
CA VAL A 178 0.60 -18.79 4.58
C VAL A 178 0.56 -17.52 5.44
N ASP A 179 0.12 -16.39 4.89
CA ASP A 179 -0.08 -15.13 5.63
C ASP A 179 -1.10 -15.30 6.75
N ARG A 180 -2.27 -15.89 6.48
CA ARG A 180 -3.29 -16.13 7.52
C ARG A 180 -2.81 -17.05 8.65
N PHE A 181 -1.87 -17.97 8.35
CA PHE A 181 -1.25 -18.84 9.35
C PHE A 181 -0.22 -18.07 10.20
N TRP A 182 0.54 -17.16 9.61
CA TRP A 182 1.53 -16.36 10.33
C TRP A 182 0.92 -15.17 11.08
N ASP A 183 -0.16 -14.56 10.58
CA ASP A 183 -0.90 -13.51 11.28
C ASP A 183 -1.53 -14.03 12.58
N ALA A 184 -2.02 -15.28 12.55
CA ALA A 184 -2.49 -15.99 13.75
C ALA A 184 -1.35 -16.40 14.70
N ALA A 185 -0.12 -16.55 14.20
CA ALA A 185 1.05 -16.89 15.00
C ALA A 185 1.75 -15.67 15.64
N GLU A 186 1.62 -14.48 15.03
CA GLU A 186 2.32 -13.24 15.46
C GLU A 186 1.44 -12.24 16.24
N GLY A 187 0.11 -12.38 16.24
CA GLY A 187 -0.78 -11.57 17.09
C GLY A 187 -0.80 -10.07 16.77
N ARG A 188 -0.57 -9.67 15.51
CA ARG A 188 -0.53 -8.26 15.08
C ARG A 188 -1.91 -7.70 14.76
N MET A 189 -2.21 -6.50 15.26
CA MET A 189 -3.25 -5.61 14.72
C MET A 189 -2.75 -4.98 13.42
N VAL A 190 -3.21 -5.49 12.27
CA VAL A 190 -2.95 -4.82 10.99
C VAL A 190 -3.91 -3.63 10.88
N PRO A 191 -3.42 -2.39 10.67
CA PRO A 191 -4.30 -1.25 10.51
C PRO A 191 -5.24 -1.46 9.31
N GLU A 192 -6.51 -1.08 9.45
CA GLU A 192 -7.40 -1.00 8.28
C GLU A 192 -6.83 0.03 7.30
N PRO A 193 -6.95 -0.20 5.97
CA PRO A 193 -6.60 0.79 4.97
C PRO A 193 -7.36 2.10 5.23
N VAL A 194 -6.73 3.22 4.92
CA VAL A 194 -7.36 4.53 5.08
C VAL A 194 -8.60 4.61 4.18
N ARG A 195 -9.78 4.80 4.77
CA ARG A 195 -11.03 5.07 4.03
C ARG A 195 -11.16 6.57 3.80
N HIS A 196 -11.16 6.99 2.54
CA HIS A 196 -11.68 8.29 2.15
C HIS A 196 -12.77 8.07 1.08
N HIS A 197 -13.84 8.88 1.17
CA HIS A 197 -15.20 8.76 0.59
C HIS A 197 -16.21 8.08 1.54
N ASP A 198 -17.22 8.74 2.11
CA ASP A 198 -17.80 10.07 1.89
C ASP A 198 -18.31 10.60 3.24
N ARG A 199 -18.04 11.87 3.55
CA ARG A 199 -18.48 12.54 4.79
C ARG A 199 -19.93 13.05 4.72
N ASP A 200 -20.64 12.81 3.63
CA ASP A 200 -21.99 13.36 3.41
C ASP A 200 -23.15 12.36 3.58
N HIS A 201 -22.88 11.08 3.90
CA HIS A 201 -23.93 10.04 3.94
C HIS A 201 -24.04 9.29 5.28
N GLN A 202 -23.44 9.80 6.37
CA GLN A 202 -23.60 9.20 7.69
C GLN A 202 -24.99 9.50 8.24
N GLY A 203 -25.87 8.49 8.24
CA GLY A 203 -27.19 8.59 8.84
C GLY A 203 -27.12 8.91 10.36
N PRO A 204 -28.18 9.49 10.95
CA PRO A 204 -28.17 10.01 12.32
C PRO A 204 -27.79 8.96 13.38
N LEU A 205 -28.13 7.70 13.12
CA LEU A 205 -27.82 6.56 13.99
C LEU A 205 -26.31 6.25 14.05
N THR A 206 -25.62 6.42 12.93
CA THR A 206 -24.17 6.19 12.81
C THR A 206 -23.39 7.31 13.50
N GLN A 207 -23.83 8.57 13.36
CA GLN A 207 -23.26 9.73 14.05
C GLN A 207 -23.39 9.61 15.59
N TYR A 208 -24.55 9.13 16.05
CA TYR A 208 -24.78 8.88 17.49
C TYR A 208 -23.87 7.79 18.06
N LEU A 209 -23.60 6.72 17.29
CA LEU A 209 -22.73 5.61 17.69
C LEU A 209 -21.23 5.96 17.66
N LEU A 210 -20.81 6.79 16.70
CA LEU A 210 -19.43 7.26 16.56
C LEU A 210 -19.12 8.48 17.44
N GLY A 211 -20.13 9.07 18.09
CA GLY A 211 -19.95 10.20 19.02
C GLY A 211 -19.53 11.50 18.34
N ASP A 212 -19.80 11.64 17.04
CA ASP A 212 -19.42 12.81 16.24
C ASP A 212 -20.65 13.39 15.52
N PRO A 213 -21.49 14.17 16.23
CA PRO A 213 -22.68 14.77 15.64
C PRO A 213 -22.32 16.02 14.82
N HIS A 214 -22.66 16.02 13.54
CA HIS A 214 -22.57 17.21 12.72
C HIS A 214 -23.84 18.04 12.91
N LEU A 215 -23.76 19.09 13.73
CA LEU A 215 -24.82 20.08 13.89
C LEU A 215 -24.82 20.98 12.66
N GLY A 216 -25.84 20.85 11.80
CA GLY A 216 -26.03 21.78 10.69
C GLY A 216 -26.19 23.20 11.22
N GLU A 217 -25.43 24.15 10.66
CA GLU A 217 -25.61 25.57 10.95
C GLU A 217 -27.00 25.98 10.46
N GLU A 218 -27.86 26.41 11.38
CA GLU A 218 -29.18 26.94 11.06
C GLU A 218 -29.05 28.35 10.45
N SER A 219 -29.61 28.49 9.24
CA SER A 219 -29.98 29.72 8.47
C SER A 219 -28.88 30.56 7.82
#